data_AF-A0A0Q9T405-F1
#
_entry.id   AF-A0A0Q9T405-F1
#
_cell.length_a   1.000
_cell.length_b   1.000
_cell.length_c   1.000
_cell.angle_alpha   90.00
_cell.angle_beta   90.00
_cell.angle_gamma   90.00
#
_symmetry.space_group_name_H-M   'P 1'
#
loop_
_entity.id
_entity.type
_entity.pdbx_description
1 polymer ?
#
loop_
_entity_poly.entity_id
_entity_poly.type
_entity_poly.pdbx_seq_one_letter_code
_entity_poly.pdbx_strand_id
1 'polypeptide(L)'
;MTWHAYLDAVVCLTTPDGPLRVEPAATAGQVSGPFPAGITHLAVVTAHNPYGVETGSSRNAAAHQQLIEDLDVDKIPHWPAVGADVTFAHTETSLAIPNIKRDHALRLGASLHQDAIFWWTPSQWELLPCDGSPSVIRGWRSAPAATGPACSARLIAFRDDGQRSGATFEVPGSLHLLHLDVRAKGSRFWALDPDDDMEPVALPRPDRWGFLPDHVEPVGMAVALRALTRQLVGKHRATGELPALLPGPTER
;
A
#
# COMPACT_ATOMS: atom_id res chain seq x y z
N MET A 1 7.00 13.52 -11.88
CA MET A 1 7.91 12.36 -12.12
C MET A 1 8.49 12.45 -13.54
N THR A 2 9.70 11.94 -13.83
CA THR A 2 10.20 11.90 -15.22
C THR A 2 9.74 10.62 -15.94
N TRP A 3 9.59 10.65 -17.26
CA TRP A 3 9.25 9.45 -18.04
C TRP A 3 10.20 8.27 -17.79
N HIS A 4 11.48 8.55 -17.53
CA HIS A 4 12.48 7.53 -17.22
C HIS A 4 12.20 6.84 -15.87
N ALA A 5 11.74 7.58 -14.86
CA ALA A 5 11.42 7.00 -13.56
C ALA A 5 10.28 5.97 -13.64
N TYR A 6 9.30 6.15 -14.54
CA TYR A 6 8.28 5.13 -14.79
C TYR A 6 8.86 3.83 -15.36
N LEU A 7 9.92 3.90 -16.17
CA LEU A 7 10.50 2.73 -16.81
C LEU A 7 11.30 1.85 -15.85
N ASP A 8 11.75 2.43 -14.73
CA ASP A 8 12.51 1.75 -13.69
C ASP A 8 11.66 1.46 -12.44
N ALA A 9 10.38 1.87 -12.45
CA ALA A 9 9.50 1.73 -11.30
C ALA A 9 9.30 0.27 -10.90
N VAL A 10 9.37 0.03 -9.60
CA VAL A 10 9.13 -1.26 -8.96
C VAL A 10 7.69 -1.28 -8.46
N VAL A 11 7.01 -2.42 -8.59
CA VAL A 11 5.66 -2.60 -8.05
C VAL A 11 5.64 -3.70 -7.01
N CYS A 12 5.22 -3.38 -5.79
CA CYS A 12 4.80 -4.35 -4.79
C CYS A 12 3.28 -4.54 -4.90
N LEU A 13 2.78 -5.77 -4.87
CA LEU A 13 1.34 -6.05 -4.89
C LEU A 13 0.99 -7.26 -4.02
N THR A 14 -0.20 -7.25 -3.44
CA THR A 14 -0.69 -8.33 -2.57
C THR A 14 -1.72 -9.17 -3.29
N THR A 15 -1.32 -10.32 -3.84
CA THR A 15 -2.24 -11.24 -4.54
C THR A 15 -2.89 -12.22 -3.55
N PRO A 16 -3.92 -12.98 -3.99
CA PRO A 16 -4.42 -14.14 -3.22
C PRO A 16 -3.36 -15.20 -2.93
N ASP A 17 -2.33 -15.32 -3.77
CA ASP A 17 -1.21 -16.26 -3.60
C ASP A 17 -0.12 -15.72 -2.66
N GLY A 18 -0.18 -14.44 -2.30
CA GLY A 18 0.77 -13.76 -1.43
C GLY A 18 1.36 -12.48 -2.04
N PRO A 19 2.26 -11.81 -1.31
CA PRO A 19 2.85 -10.57 -1.77
C PRO A 19 3.93 -10.83 -2.83
N LEU A 20 3.92 -10.03 -3.89
CA LEU A 20 4.86 -10.10 -5.00
C LEU A 20 5.52 -8.74 -5.20
N ARG A 21 6.81 -8.76 -5.55
CA ARG A 21 7.56 -7.61 -6.04
C ARG A 21 7.88 -7.85 -7.50
N VAL A 22 7.58 -6.87 -8.34
CA VAL A 22 7.85 -6.89 -9.78
C VAL A 22 8.79 -5.74 -10.12
N GLU A 23 9.83 -6.07 -10.86
CA GLU A 23 10.81 -5.12 -11.40
C GLU A 23 10.81 -5.20 -12.93
N PRO A 24 10.97 -4.08 -13.64
CA PRO A 24 11.20 -4.08 -15.07
C PRO A 24 12.56 -4.74 -15.37
N ALA A 25 12.59 -5.61 -16.38
CA ALA A 25 13.84 -6.13 -16.91
C ALA A 25 14.37 -5.20 -18.01
N ALA A 26 15.70 -5.09 -18.10
CA ALA A 26 16.37 -4.25 -19.08
C ALA A 26 16.02 -4.60 -20.54
N THR A 27 15.72 -5.87 -20.81
CA THR A 27 15.43 -6.37 -22.17
C THR A 27 13.98 -6.80 -22.29
N ALA A 28 13.31 -6.38 -23.37
CA ALA A 28 11.97 -6.88 -23.73
C ALA A 28 11.98 -8.41 -23.90
N GLY A 29 10.94 -9.09 -23.40
CA GLY A 29 10.82 -10.55 -23.46
C GLY A 29 11.63 -11.32 -22.41
N GLN A 30 12.50 -10.67 -21.64
CA GLN A 30 13.14 -11.30 -20.49
C GLN A 30 12.16 -11.38 -19.32
N VAL A 31 11.60 -12.57 -19.08
CA VAL A 31 10.66 -12.82 -17.98
C VAL A 31 11.24 -13.83 -16.98
N SER A 32 11.11 -13.57 -15.69
CA SER A 32 11.50 -14.53 -14.65
C SER A 32 10.71 -14.35 -13.36
N GLY A 33 10.33 -15.45 -12.71
CA GLY A 33 9.59 -15.43 -11.44
C GLY A 33 8.09 -15.70 -11.61
N PRO A 34 7.35 -15.73 -10.50
CA PRO A 34 5.92 -16.04 -10.53
C PRO A 34 5.07 -14.91 -11.13
N PHE A 35 4.17 -15.27 -12.04
CA PHE A 35 3.00 -14.47 -12.38
C PHE A 35 1.80 -14.96 -11.55
N PRO A 36 0.85 -14.10 -11.11
CA PRO A 36 -0.27 -14.53 -10.27
C PRO A 36 -1.13 -15.61 -10.94
N ALA A 37 -1.53 -16.62 -10.18
CA ALA A 37 -2.30 -17.73 -10.72
C ALA A 37 -3.74 -17.32 -11.07
N GLY A 38 -4.36 -18.01 -12.03
CA GLY A 38 -5.78 -17.84 -12.37
C GLY A 38 -6.15 -16.56 -13.13
N ILE A 39 -5.17 -15.75 -13.53
CA ILE A 39 -5.37 -14.54 -14.34
C ILE A 39 -4.50 -14.59 -15.60
N THR A 40 -4.84 -13.78 -16.60
CA THR A 40 -4.08 -13.71 -17.88
C THR A 40 -3.33 -12.40 -18.04
N HIS A 41 -3.76 -11.36 -17.34
CA HIS A 41 -3.17 -10.03 -17.31
C HIS A 41 -3.69 -9.26 -16.10
N LEU A 42 -3.02 -8.16 -15.77
CA LEU A 42 -3.55 -7.15 -14.86
C LEU A 42 -3.06 -5.76 -15.26
N ALA A 43 -3.76 -4.73 -14.79
CA ALA A 43 -3.29 -3.36 -14.83
C ALA A 43 -2.89 -2.89 -13.43
N VAL A 44 -1.85 -2.07 -13.29
CA VAL A 44 -1.54 -1.36 -12.05
C VAL A 44 -1.84 0.12 -12.27
N VAL A 45 -2.74 0.65 -11.46
CA VAL A 45 -3.26 2.01 -11.59
C VAL A 45 -3.13 2.73 -10.26
N THR A 46 -2.67 3.98 -10.29
CA THR A 46 -2.68 4.88 -9.13
C THR A 46 -3.59 6.07 -9.39
N ALA A 47 -4.06 6.69 -8.32
CA ALA A 47 -4.75 7.98 -8.35
C ALA A 47 -3.88 9.10 -7.75
N HIS A 48 -2.64 8.78 -7.34
CA HIS A 48 -1.71 9.76 -6.80
C HIS A 48 -1.20 10.71 -7.88
N ASN A 49 -0.88 11.93 -7.47
CA ASN A 49 -0.13 12.91 -8.26
C ASN A 49 -0.65 13.06 -9.71
N PRO A 50 -1.94 13.40 -9.90
CA PRO A 50 -2.52 13.57 -11.24
C PRO A 50 -1.69 14.53 -12.09
N TYR A 51 -1.56 14.22 -13.39
CA TYR A 51 -0.69 14.89 -14.36
C TYR A 51 0.80 14.89 -13.97
N GLY A 52 1.21 13.94 -13.12
CA GLY A 52 2.57 13.86 -12.58
C GLY A 52 2.92 15.02 -11.63
N VAL A 53 1.92 15.79 -11.17
CA VAL A 53 2.07 16.93 -10.28
C VAL A 53 1.94 16.48 -8.83
N GLU A 54 2.98 16.77 -8.05
CA GLU A 54 2.99 16.46 -6.63
C GLU A 54 1.78 17.07 -5.92
N THR A 55 1.01 16.20 -5.28
CA THR A 55 -0.25 16.52 -4.63
C THR A 55 -0.15 16.14 -3.16
N GLY A 56 -0.75 16.95 -2.28
CA GLY A 56 -0.74 16.68 -0.84
C GLY A 56 -1.32 15.30 -0.50
N SER A 57 -0.78 14.67 0.53
CA SER A 57 -1.09 13.30 0.92
C SER A 57 -2.58 13.07 1.18
N SER A 58 -3.27 14.01 1.83
CA SER A 58 -4.72 13.96 2.07
C SER A 58 -5.56 13.92 0.78
N ARG A 59 -5.16 14.67 -0.25
CA ARG A 59 -5.82 14.65 -1.57
C ARG A 59 -5.53 13.35 -2.32
N ASN A 60 -4.29 12.88 -2.27
CA ASN A 60 -3.89 11.60 -2.85
C ASN A 60 -4.67 10.43 -2.20
N ALA A 61 -4.81 10.44 -0.88
CA ALA A 61 -5.60 9.46 -0.14
C ALA A 61 -7.08 9.49 -0.52
N ALA A 62 -7.68 10.69 -0.63
CA ALA A 62 -9.06 10.84 -1.06
C ALA A 62 -9.28 10.32 -2.50
N ALA A 63 -8.36 10.63 -3.42
CA ALA A 63 -8.42 10.14 -4.80
C ALA A 63 -8.26 8.61 -4.88
N HIS A 64 -7.37 8.03 -4.08
CA HIS A 64 -7.21 6.58 -3.97
C HIS A 64 -8.46 5.89 -3.42
N GLN A 65 -9.08 6.49 -2.40
CA GLN A 65 -10.33 5.98 -1.83
C GLN A 65 -11.48 6.04 -2.85
N GLN A 66 -11.60 7.12 -3.62
CA GLN A 66 -12.59 7.21 -4.70
C GLN A 66 -12.38 6.13 -5.75
N LEU A 67 -11.12 5.84 -6.13
CA LEU A 67 -10.80 4.76 -7.07
C LEU A 67 -11.28 3.39 -6.55
N ILE A 68 -11.09 3.11 -5.25
CA ILE A 68 -11.59 1.86 -4.64
C ILE A 68 -13.12 1.79 -4.75
N GLU A 69 -13.80 2.87 -4.37
CA GLU A 69 -15.27 2.95 -4.40
C GLU A 69 -15.84 2.76 -5.81
N ASP A 70 -15.22 3.39 -6.82
CA ASP A 70 -15.63 3.25 -8.22
C ASP A 70 -15.50 1.79 -8.70
N LEU A 71 -14.40 1.11 -8.36
CA LEU A 71 -14.21 -0.30 -8.70
C LEU A 71 -15.17 -1.22 -7.94
N ASP A 72 -15.47 -0.93 -6.68
CA ASP A 72 -16.41 -1.71 -5.87
C ASP A 72 -17.85 -1.59 -6.38
N VAL A 73 -18.28 -0.40 -6.79
CA VAL A 73 -19.60 -0.17 -7.40
C VAL A 73 -19.78 -1.05 -8.65
N ASP A 74 -18.75 -1.12 -9.48
CA ASP A 74 -18.74 -1.94 -10.70
C ASP A 74 -18.39 -3.42 -10.44
N LYS A 75 -18.13 -3.80 -9.18
CA LYS A 75 -17.71 -5.14 -8.76
C LYS A 75 -16.47 -5.64 -9.49
N ILE A 76 -15.54 -4.74 -9.77
CA ILE A 76 -14.28 -5.04 -10.43
C ILE A 76 -13.28 -5.49 -9.35
N PRO A 77 -12.81 -6.75 -9.40
CA PRO A 77 -11.82 -7.23 -8.44
C PRO A 77 -10.54 -6.41 -8.53
N HIS A 78 -9.97 -6.08 -7.38
CA HIS A 78 -8.71 -5.36 -7.30
C HIS A 78 -7.90 -5.83 -6.08
N TRP A 79 -6.59 -5.63 -6.16
CA TRP A 79 -5.62 -6.01 -5.15
C TRP A 79 -4.80 -4.79 -4.74
N PRO A 80 -4.43 -4.66 -3.46
CA PRO A 80 -3.55 -3.57 -3.03
C PRO A 80 -2.20 -3.64 -3.74
N ALA A 81 -1.71 -2.50 -4.22
CA ALA A 81 -0.40 -2.35 -4.82
C ALA A 81 0.29 -1.06 -4.37
N VAL A 82 1.60 -0.99 -4.58
CA VAL A 82 2.43 0.20 -4.36
C VAL A 82 3.40 0.29 -5.52
N GLY A 83 3.39 1.43 -6.22
CA GLY A 83 4.45 1.79 -7.15
C GLY A 83 5.55 2.52 -6.39
N ALA A 84 6.81 2.23 -6.69
CA ALA A 84 7.95 2.84 -6.04
C ALA A 84 9.12 3.05 -7.02
N ASP A 85 10.00 3.98 -6.70
CA ASP A 85 11.32 3.97 -7.32
C ASP A 85 12.18 2.79 -6.81
N VAL A 86 13.31 2.52 -7.46
CA VAL A 86 14.21 1.40 -7.11
C VAL A 86 14.77 1.48 -5.68
N THR A 87 14.83 2.68 -5.10
CA THR A 87 15.31 2.94 -3.73
C THR A 87 14.19 2.99 -2.70
N PHE A 88 12.93 2.94 -3.12
CA PHE A 88 11.73 3.19 -2.31
C PHE A 88 11.75 4.56 -1.60
N ALA A 89 12.47 5.55 -2.15
CA ALA A 89 12.46 6.91 -1.61
C ALA A 89 11.14 7.61 -1.91
N HIS A 90 10.57 7.34 -3.08
CA HIS A 90 9.23 7.74 -3.49
C HIS A 90 8.33 6.50 -3.64
N THR A 91 7.13 6.57 -3.05
CA THR A 91 6.12 5.51 -3.17
C THR A 91 4.74 6.10 -3.40
N GLU A 92 3.93 5.40 -4.18
CA GLU A 92 2.56 5.78 -4.51
C GLU A 92 1.64 4.59 -4.30
N THR A 93 0.55 4.80 -3.56
CA THR A 93 -0.45 3.76 -3.35
C THR A 93 -1.21 3.52 -4.65
N SER A 94 -1.39 2.25 -5.00
CA SER A 94 -1.92 1.80 -6.28
C SER A 94 -2.86 0.62 -6.09
N LEU A 95 -3.57 0.25 -7.15
CA LEU A 95 -4.35 -0.98 -7.22
C LEU A 95 -3.88 -1.82 -8.41
N ALA A 96 -3.74 -3.13 -8.21
CA ALA A 96 -3.58 -4.10 -9.26
C ALA A 96 -4.95 -4.71 -9.60
N ILE A 97 -5.39 -4.57 -10.85
CA ILE A 97 -6.73 -4.95 -11.29
C ILE A 97 -6.63 -6.16 -12.22
N PRO A 98 -6.86 -7.39 -11.72
CA PRO A 98 -6.75 -8.62 -12.53
C PRO A 98 -7.81 -8.70 -13.63
N ASN A 99 -7.40 -9.21 -14.80
CA ASN A 99 -8.25 -9.48 -15.97
C ASN A 99 -9.12 -8.28 -16.44
N ILE A 100 -8.77 -7.05 -16.07
CA ILE A 100 -9.42 -5.84 -16.59
C ILE A 100 -9.12 -5.71 -18.08
N LYS A 101 -10.14 -5.38 -18.89
CA LYS A 101 -9.93 -5.10 -20.32
C LYS A 101 -8.97 -3.92 -20.49
N ARG A 102 -8.01 -4.04 -21.41
CA ARG A 102 -6.99 -3.01 -21.68
C ARG A 102 -7.59 -1.62 -21.91
N ASP A 103 -8.60 -1.50 -22.76
CA ASP A 103 -9.27 -0.21 -23.02
C ASP A 103 -9.97 0.35 -21.79
N HIS A 104 -10.45 -0.51 -20.89
CA HIS A 104 -11.05 -0.07 -19.63
C HIS A 104 -9.98 0.47 -18.68
N ALA A 105 -8.86 -0.24 -18.55
CA ALA A 105 -7.73 0.22 -17.75
C ALA A 105 -7.20 1.58 -18.23
N LEU A 106 -7.06 1.76 -19.55
CA LEU A 106 -6.66 3.05 -20.15
C LEU A 106 -7.64 4.18 -19.85
N ARG A 107 -8.95 3.93 -19.99
CA ARG A 107 -9.97 4.93 -19.64
C ARG A 107 -9.93 5.29 -18.16
N LEU A 108 -9.71 4.31 -17.29
CA LEU A 108 -9.58 4.51 -15.86
C LEU A 108 -8.35 5.37 -15.52
N GLY A 109 -7.18 5.06 -16.09
CA GLY A 109 -5.99 5.88 -15.92
C GLY A 109 -6.21 7.31 -16.41
N ALA A 110 -6.83 7.49 -17.58
CA ALA A 110 -7.13 8.81 -18.13
C ALA A 110 -8.13 9.61 -17.27
N SER A 111 -9.16 8.98 -16.72
CA SER A 111 -10.12 9.65 -15.83
C SER A 111 -9.50 10.08 -14.49
N LEU A 112 -8.46 9.37 -14.04
CA LEU A 112 -7.64 9.73 -12.88
C LEU A 112 -6.51 10.70 -13.23
N HIS A 113 -6.47 11.17 -14.48
CA HIS A 113 -5.44 12.08 -14.99
C HIS A 113 -4.02 11.54 -14.85
N GLN A 114 -3.85 10.23 -14.96
CA GLN A 114 -2.53 9.61 -14.95
C GLN A 114 -1.86 9.75 -16.31
N ASP A 115 -0.55 10.00 -16.31
CA ASP A 115 0.23 10.02 -17.56
C ASP A 115 0.32 8.63 -18.18
N ALA A 116 0.45 7.60 -17.33
CA ALA A 116 0.54 6.20 -17.74
C ALA A 116 0.08 5.24 -16.64
N ILE A 117 -0.23 4.01 -17.04
CA ILE A 117 -0.49 2.87 -16.15
C ILE A 117 0.44 1.71 -16.52
N PHE A 118 0.64 0.76 -15.61
CA PHE A 118 1.35 -0.48 -15.96
C PHE A 118 0.39 -1.56 -16.42
N TRP A 119 0.80 -2.34 -17.40
CA TRP A 119 0.12 -3.51 -17.89
C TRP A 119 1.05 -4.71 -17.81
N TRP A 120 0.60 -5.74 -17.09
CA TRP A 120 1.41 -6.92 -16.81
C TRP A 120 0.75 -8.17 -17.34
N THR A 121 1.53 -8.97 -18.05
CA THR A 121 1.14 -10.30 -18.56
C THR A 121 2.27 -11.30 -18.29
N PRO A 122 2.03 -12.61 -18.46
CA PRO A 122 3.08 -13.61 -18.32
C PRO A 122 4.33 -13.39 -19.22
N SER A 123 4.21 -12.66 -20.32
CA SER A 123 5.30 -12.47 -21.30
C SER A 123 5.87 -11.06 -21.36
N GLN A 124 5.21 -10.06 -20.77
CA GLN A 124 5.62 -8.67 -20.90
C GLN A 124 5.15 -7.78 -19.75
N TRP A 125 5.95 -6.74 -19.50
CA TRP A 125 5.63 -5.59 -18.67
C TRP A 125 5.60 -4.35 -19.55
N GLU A 126 4.48 -3.65 -19.58
CA GLU A 126 4.23 -2.60 -20.54
C GLU A 126 3.78 -1.34 -19.80
N LEU A 127 4.45 -0.23 -20.07
CA LEU A 127 4.00 1.09 -19.65
C LEU A 127 3.04 1.61 -20.72
N LEU A 128 1.79 1.84 -20.34
CA LEU A 128 0.72 2.29 -21.21
C LEU A 128 0.43 3.78 -20.97
N PRO A 129 0.81 4.68 -21.89
CA PRO A 129 0.40 6.08 -21.84
C PRO A 129 -1.13 6.20 -21.91
N CYS A 130 -1.72 7.05 -21.07
CA CYS A 130 -3.17 7.28 -21.07
C CYS A 130 -3.62 8.30 -22.14
N ASP A 131 -2.68 9.01 -22.75
CA ASP A 131 -2.89 10.00 -23.81
C ASP A 131 -2.96 9.39 -25.22
N GLY A 132 -2.81 8.06 -25.34
CA GLY A 132 -2.79 7.34 -26.61
C GLY A 132 -1.44 7.33 -27.32
N SER A 133 -0.39 7.88 -26.70
CA SER A 133 0.98 7.74 -27.18
C SER A 133 1.41 6.26 -27.23
N PRO A 134 2.44 5.90 -28.03
CA PRO A 134 2.93 4.53 -28.10
C PRO A 134 3.40 4.00 -26.74
N SER A 135 3.04 2.75 -26.43
CA SER A 135 3.48 2.09 -25.22
C SER A 135 4.96 1.70 -25.26
N VAL A 136 5.53 1.52 -24.06
CA VAL A 136 6.90 1.02 -23.91
C VAL A 136 6.86 -0.37 -23.30
N ILE A 137 7.35 -1.36 -24.05
CA ILE A 137 7.40 -2.75 -23.62
C ILE A 137 8.78 -3.08 -23.03
N ARG A 138 8.76 -3.83 -21.93
CA ARG A 138 9.91 -4.39 -21.21
C ARG A 138 9.64 -5.84 -20.84
N GLY A 139 10.70 -6.55 -20.46
CA GLY A 139 10.57 -7.78 -19.70
C GLY A 139 10.28 -7.48 -18.23
N TRP A 140 10.16 -8.49 -17.40
CA TRP A 140 10.00 -8.32 -15.96
C TRP A 140 10.68 -9.42 -15.17
N ARG A 141 11.01 -9.10 -13.93
CA ARG A 141 11.38 -10.08 -12.92
C ARG A 141 10.46 -9.94 -11.74
N SER A 142 9.94 -11.05 -11.23
CA SER A 142 9.19 -11.06 -9.98
C SER A 142 9.81 -12.01 -8.98
N ALA A 143 9.57 -11.71 -7.72
CA ALA A 143 9.87 -12.59 -6.61
C ALA A 143 8.76 -12.44 -5.57
N PRO A 144 8.55 -13.43 -4.70
CA PRO A 144 7.87 -13.20 -3.44
C PRO A 144 8.48 -11.96 -2.79
N ALA A 145 7.65 -10.97 -2.46
CA ALA A 145 8.12 -9.86 -1.68
C ALA A 145 8.50 -10.42 -0.31
N ALA A 146 9.80 -10.40 0.03
CA ALA A 146 10.21 -10.64 1.40
C ALA A 146 9.43 -9.68 2.30
N THR A 147 9.06 -10.09 3.51
CA THR A 147 8.35 -9.24 4.48
C THR A 147 9.12 -7.96 4.85
N GLY A 148 10.36 -7.84 4.38
CA GLY A 148 11.24 -6.68 4.55
C GLY A 148 10.60 -5.33 4.20
N PRO A 149 11.22 -4.23 4.64
CA PRO A 149 10.63 -2.90 4.76
C PRO A 149 10.13 -2.26 3.45
N ALA A 150 10.44 -2.85 2.30
CA ALA A 150 10.10 -2.32 0.99
C ALA A 150 8.66 -2.62 0.55
N CYS A 151 8.03 -3.70 1.05
CA CYS A 151 6.63 -4.01 0.76
C CYS A 151 5.76 -4.14 2.03
N SER A 152 6.26 -3.68 3.18
CA SER A 152 5.51 -3.66 4.44
C SER A 152 5.23 -2.24 4.90
N ALA A 153 4.00 -2.01 5.33
CA ALA A 153 3.65 -0.76 5.99
C ALA A 153 4.35 -0.70 7.35
N ARG A 154 4.99 0.44 7.64
CA ARG A 154 5.70 0.64 8.91
C ARG A 154 4.75 1.23 9.94
N LEU A 155 4.37 0.42 10.93
CA LEU A 155 3.69 0.95 12.11
C LEU A 155 4.72 1.62 13.03
N ILE A 156 4.55 2.91 13.33
CA ILE A 156 5.39 3.65 14.29
C ILE A 156 4.52 4.00 15.49
N ALA A 157 4.86 3.47 16.66
CA ALA A 157 4.26 3.85 17.93
C ALA A 157 5.08 4.96 18.61
N PHE A 158 4.40 5.93 19.21
CA PHE A 158 5.02 7.02 19.99
C PHE A 158 4.68 6.84 21.48
N ARG A 159 5.58 7.31 22.35
CA ARG A 159 5.32 7.38 23.80
C ARG A 159 4.69 8.73 24.17
N ASP A 160 4.04 8.75 25.33
CA ASP A 160 3.39 9.93 25.94
C ASP A 160 4.31 11.18 26.08
N ASP A 161 5.63 11.01 26.08
CA ASP A 161 6.62 12.09 26.21
C ASP A 161 7.07 12.67 24.85
N GLY A 162 6.44 12.25 23.75
CA GLY A 162 6.82 12.63 22.39
C GLY A 162 8.10 11.95 21.90
N GLN A 163 8.75 11.09 22.71
CA GLN A 163 9.87 10.30 22.23
C GLN A 163 9.39 9.09 21.41
N ARG A 164 10.04 8.87 20.27
CA ARG A 164 9.90 7.64 19.50
C ARG A 164 10.33 6.45 20.35
N SER A 165 9.40 5.58 20.75
CA SER A 165 9.76 4.19 21.06
C SER A 165 9.32 3.30 19.91
N GLY A 166 10.18 3.23 18.90
CA GLY A 166 9.87 2.49 17.68
C GLY A 166 9.95 0.99 17.91
N ALA A 167 8.82 0.35 18.19
CA ALA A 167 8.62 -1.01 17.73
C ALA A 167 8.24 -0.91 16.25
N THR A 168 9.16 -1.29 15.35
CA THR A 168 8.83 -1.44 13.93
C THR A 168 8.09 -2.76 13.78
N PHE A 169 6.85 -2.71 13.31
CA PHE A 169 6.12 -3.90 12.89
C PHE A 169 6.08 -3.92 11.37
N GLU A 170 6.59 -4.99 10.78
CA GLU A 170 6.39 -5.29 9.37
C GLU A 170 4.98 -5.89 9.23
N VAL A 171 4.07 -5.16 8.60
CA VAL A 171 2.75 -5.68 8.25
C VAL A 171 2.75 -5.97 6.75
N PRO A 172 2.47 -7.21 6.31
CA PRO A 172 2.30 -7.48 4.89
C PRO A 172 1.09 -6.72 4.35
N GLY A 173 1.29 -5.95 3.27
CA GLY A 173 0.22 -5.25 2.56
C GLY A 173 0.06 -3.77 2.92
N SER A 174 -0.81 -3.11 2.16
CA SER A 174 -1.10 -1.67 2.27
C SER A 174 -1.86 -1.36 3.56
N LEU A 175 -1.13 -1.12 4.64
CA LEU A 175 -1.69 -0.44 5.80
C LEU A 175 -1.35 1.05 5.71
N HIS A 176 -2.35 1.91 5.74
CA HIS A 176 -2.14 3.32 6.07
C HIS A 176 -1.55 3.40 7.49
N LEU A 177 -0.58 4.28 7.69
CA LEU A 177 0.14 4.47 8.95
C LEU A 177 -0.88 4.69 10.08
N LEU A 178 -1.01 3.72 10.99
CA LEU A 178 -1.96 3.80 12.10
C LEU A 178 -1.20 4.22 13.36
N HIS A 179 -1.48 5.43 13.85
CA HIS A 179 -0.84 5.95 15.06
C HIS A 179 -1.51 5.35 16.31
N LEU A 180 -0.92 4.30 16.85
CA LEU A 180 -1.37 3.69 18.10
C LEU A 180 -0.76 4.38 19.32
N ASP A 181 -1.54 5.24 19.97
CA ASP A 181 -1.22 5.80 21.29
C ASP A 181 -1.78 4.87 22.40
N VAL A 182 -0.89 4.16 23.10
CA VAL A 182 -1.26 3.20 24.16
C VAL A 182 -1.02 3.83 25.53
N ARG A 183 -2.00 4.60 26.03
CA ARG A 183 -1.98 5.08 27.41
C ARG A 183 -2.21 3.95 28.41
N ALA A 184 -1.32 3.82 29.39
CA ALA A 184 -1.58 3.02 30.58
C ALA A 184 -2.75 3.65 31.35
N LYS A 185 -3.93 3.00 31.26
CA LYS A 185 -5.28 3.47 31.65
C LYS A 185 -5.93 4.47 30.67
N GLY A 186 -6.58 3.90 29.64
CA GLY A 186 -7.56 4.61 28.82
C GLY A 186 -7.00 4.98 27.45
N SER A 187 -6.86 3.99 26.57
CA SER A 187 -6.32 4.15 25.22
C SER A 187 -7.26 4.99 24.33
N ARG A 188 -6.68 5.95 23.60
CA ARG A 188 -7.29 6.66 22.46
C ARG A 188 -6.38 6.43 21.26
N PHE A 189 -6.95 6.26 20.08
CA PHE A 189 -6.19 6.02 18.86
C PHE A 189 -6.27 7.26 17.98
N TRP A 190 -5.18 7.58 17.29
CA TRP A 190 -5.09 8.69 16.37
C TRP A 190 -4.60 8.15 15.02
N ALA A 191 -4.82 8.87 13.93
CA ALA A 191 -4.11 8.63 12.68
C ALA A 191 -3.27 9.88 12.43
N LEU A 192 -1.96 9.72 12.22
CA LEU A 192 -1.08 10.80 11.81
C LEU A 192 -0.49 10.45 10.46
N ASP A 193 -0.56 11.41 9.56
CA ASP A 193 0.28 11.46 8.37
C ASP A 193 1.60 12.13 8.77
N PRO A 194 2.77 11.49 8.58
CA PRO A 194 4.04 12.09 8.95
C PRO A 194 4.38 13.38 8.18
N ASP A 195 3.70 13.66 7.07
CA ASP A 195 4.02 14.78 6.17
C ASP A 195 3.01 15.94 6.20
N ASP A 196 1.99 15.91 7.08
CA ASP A 196 0.94 16.94 7.15
C ASP A 196 0.78 17.50 8.59
N ASP A 197 0.84 18.83 8.74
CA ASP A 197 0.66 19.58 10.00
C ASP A 197 -0.83 19.58 10.46
N MET A 198 -1.47 18.42 10.49
CA MET A 198 -2.88 18.27 10.83
C MET A 198 -3.10 17.99 12.32
N GLU A 199 -4.08 18.71 12.90
CA GLU A 199 -4.62 18.45 14.24
C GLU A 199 -5.17 17.01 14.34
N PRO A 200 -4.80 16.24 15.37
CA PRO A 200 -5.12 14.82 15.43
C PRO A 200 -6.64 14.59 15.67
N VAL A 201 -7.21 13.58 15.01
CA VAL A 201 -8.64 13.20 15.15
C VAL A 201 -8.78 11.98 16.07
N ALA A 202 -9.58 12.10 17.15
CA ALA A 202 -9.72 11.07 18.17
C ALA A 202 -10.67 9.93 17.74
N LEU A 203 -10.19 8.69 17.75
CA LEU A 203 -11.03 7.52 17.50
C LEU A 203 -11.71 6.99 18.79
N PRO A 204 -12.94 6.42 18.69
CA PRO A 204 -13.66 5.86 19.83
C PRO A 204 -13.03 4.58 20.39
N ARG A 205 -13.31 4.28 21.67
CA ARG A 205 -12.70 3.17 22.42
C ARG A 205 -13.07 1.78 21.87
N PRO A 206 -12.19 0.77 21.97
CA PRO A 206 -12.37 -0.58 21.38
C PRO A 206 -13.60 -1.35 21.89
N ASP A 207 -14.00 -1.08 23.14
CA ASP A 207 -15.15 -1.69 23.82
C ASP A 207 -16.49 -1.04 23.44
N ARG A 208 -16.46 0.05 22.65
CA ARG A 208 -17.64 0.76 22.13
C ARG A 208 -17.85 0.62 20.63
N TRP A 209 -17.24 -0.39 20.00
CA TRP A 209 -17.44 -0.69 18.57
C TRP A 209 -18.78 -1.42 18.33
N GLY A 210 -19.86 -0.92 18.96
CA GLY A 210 -21.22 -1.34 18.67
C GLY A 210 -21.77 -0.46 17.55
N PHE A 211 -22.11 -1.08 16.42
CA PHE A 211 -22.69 -0.47 15.23
C PHE A 211 -21.95 0.78 14.73
N LEU A 212 -20.93 0.55 13.89
CA LEU A 212 -20.66 1.49 12.80
C LEU A 212 -21.86 1.44 11.83
N PRO A 213 -22.21 2.54 11.13
CA PRO A 213 -23.30 2.51 10.15
C PRO A 213 -23.06 1.42 9.11
N ASP A 214 -24.13 0.83 8.56
CA ASP A 214 -24.17 -0.37 7.69
C ASP A 214 -23.40 -0.27 6.34
N HIS A 215 -22.42 0.61 6.21
CA HIS A 215 -21.66 0.84 4.97
C HIS A 215 -20.14 0.72 5.11
N VAL A 216 -19.64 0.21 6.23
CA VAL A 216 -18.21 -0.12 6.38
C VAL A 216 -18.08 -1.52 6.95
N GLU A 217 -17.79 -2.51 6.10
CA GLU A 217 -17.23 -3.78 6.56
C GLU A 217 -15.69 -3.69 6.58
N PRO A 218 -15.02 -3.84 7.74
CA PRO A 218 -13.57 -4.03 7.80
C PRO A 218 -13.27 -5.38 8.44
N VAL A 219 -13.62 -6.49 7.78
CA VAL A 219 -13.37 -7.83 8.33
C VAL A 219 -11.87 -8.13 8.43
N GLY A 220 -11.03 -7.55 7.56
CA GLY A 220 -9.57 -7.70 7.62
C GLY A 220 -8.89 -6.83 8.69
N MET A 221 -9.19 -5.53 8.68
CA MET A 221 -8.50 -4.54 9.52
C MET A 221 -8.84 -4.69 11.01
N ALA A 222 -10.11 -4.98 11.34
CA ALA A 222 -10.52 -5.19 12.73
C ALA A 222 -9.91 -6.48 13.31
N VAL A 223 -9.70 -7.52 12.49
CA VAL A 223 -9.08 -8.78 12.91
C VAL A 223 -7.58 -8.61 13.16
N ALA A 224 -6.86 -7.94 12.25
CA ALA A 224 -5.43 -7.65 12.41
C ALA A 224 -5.16 -6.75 13.63
N LEU A 225 -5.94 -5.68 13.82
CA LEU A 225 -5.85 -4.81 15.00
C LEU A 225 -6.19 -5.53 16.29
N ARG A 226 -7.22 -6.40 16.30
CA ARG A 226 -7.57 -7.20 17.50
C ARG A 226 -6.49 -8.23 17.83
N ALA A 227 -5.88 -8.88 16.83
CA ALA A 227 -4.81 -9.84 17.06
C ALA A 227 -3.56 -9.15 17.63
N LEU A 228 -3.15 -8.03 17.04
CA LEU A 228 -2.01 -7.23 17.48
C LEU A 228 -2.25 -6.65 18.90
N THR A 229 -3.44 -6.12 19.16
CA THR A 229 -3.82 -5.60 20.48
C THR A 229 -3.82 -6.71 21.54
N ARG A 230 -4.37 -7.90 21.24
CA ARG A 230 -4.34 -9.04 22.18
C ARG A 230 -2.93 -9.53 22.46
N GLN A 231 -2.06 -9.57 21.45
CA GLN A 231 -0.67 -9.99 21.61
C GLN A 231 0.11 -9.01 22.49
N LEU A 232 -0.06 -7.70 22.27
CA LEU A 232 0.59 -6.65 23.06
C LEU A 232 0.06 -6.59 24.50
N VAL A 233 -1.26 -6.67 24.71
CA VAL A 233 -1.90 -6.68 26.03
C VAL A 233 -1.59 -7.96 26.80
N GLY A 234 -1.58 -9.12 26.14
CA GLY A 234 -1.25 -10.40 26.74
C GLY A 234 0.18 -10.45 27.25
N LYS A 235 1.14 -9.93 26.46
CA LYS A 235 2.56 -9.88 26.83
C LYS A 235 2.79 -8.91 28.00
N HIS A 236 2.18 -7.72 27.97
CA HIS A 236 2.28 -6.75 29.06
C HIS A 236 1.68 -7.26 30.38
N ARG A 237 0.54 -7.98 30.34
CA ARG A 237 -0.05 -8.59 31.55
C ARG A 237 0.82 -9.71 32.15
N ALA A 238 1.57 -10.43 31.31
CA ALA A 238 2.39 -11.56 31.76
C ALA A 238 3.70 -11.11 32.41
N THR A 239 4.30 -10.01 31.94
CA THR A 239 5.65 -9.59 32.37
C THR A 239 5.68 -8.28 33.13
N GLY A 240 4.58 -7.51 33.16
CA GLY A 240 4.58 -6.13 33.70
C GLY A 240 5.38 -5.14 32.84
N GLU A 241 6.01 -5.63 31.77
CA GLU A 241 6.91 -4.89 30.88
C GLU A 241 6.41 -5.01 29.44
N LEU A 242 6.47 -3.92 28.68
CA LEU A 242 6.40 -4.04 27.22
C LEU A 242 7.61 -4.86 26.76
N PRO A 243 7.48 -5.79 25.80
CA PRO A 243 8.60 -6.63 25.37
C PRO A 243 9.80 -5.77 24.95
N ALA A 244 10.98 -6.10 25.48
CA ALA A 244 12.23 -5.42 25.15
C ALA A 244 12.47 -5.44 23.63
N LEU A 245 12.71 -4.25 23.09
CA LEU A 245 13.04 -3.97 21.69
C LEU A 245 14.37 -4.65 21.34
N LEU A 246 14.42 -5.40 20.24
CA LEU A 246 15.71 -5.70 19.62
C LEU A 246 16.28 -4.38 19.09
N PRO A 247 17.54 -4.03 19.40
CA PRO A 247 18.16 -2.86 18.80
C PRO A 247 18.19 -3.05 17.28
N GLY A 248 17.64 -2.08 16.55
CA GLY A 248 17.82 -2.01 15.10
C GLY A 248 19.30 -1.88 14.74
N PRO A 249 19.69 -2.20 13.50
CA PRO A 249 21.07 -2.02 13.07
C PRO A 249 21.46 -0.54 13.22
N THR A 250 22.49 -0.27 14.02
CA THR A 250 23.14 1.03 14.09
C THR A 250 23.78 1.32 12.74
N GLU A 251 23.37 2.42 12.11
CA GLU A 251 24.01 2.97 10.91
C GLU A 251 25.51 3.19 11.18
N ARG A 252 26.35 2.67 10.26
CA ARG A 252 27.78 2.97 10.15
C ARG A 252 28.02 3.59 8.78
#